data_AF-A0AAW5K544-F1
#
_entry.id   AF-A0AAW5K544-F1
#
_cell.length_a   1.000
_cell.length_b   1.000
_cell.length_c   1.000
_cell.angle_alpha   90.00
_cell.angle_beta   90.00
_cell.angle_gamma   90.00
#
_symmetry.space_group_name_H-M   'P 1'
#
loop_
_entity.id
_entity.type
_entity.pdbx_description
1 polymer ?
#
loop_
_entity_poly.entity_id
_entity_poly.type
_entity_poly.pdbx_seq_one_letter_code
_entity_poly.pdbx_strand_id
1 'polypeptide(L)' 'MLGASLATSISDIPFDGPISTTQVGLIDGEFVFNPTAAQREVSDLALTVASTKEKVIMIEAGANEVPEDRMI' A
#
# COMPACT_ATOMS: atom_id res chain seq x y z
N MET A 1 3.78 6.60 6.39
CA MET A 1 2.49 6.18 7.00
C MET A 1 2.69 5.42 8.32
N LEU A 2 3.54 4.39 8.39
CA LEU A 2 3.78 3.64 9.64
C LEU A 2 4.12 4.52 10.86
N GLY A 3 5.04 5.48 10.70
CA GLY A 3 5.40 6.39 11.80
C GLY A 3 4.23 7.22 12.34
N ALA A 4 3.34 7.69 11.47
CA ALA A 4 2.15 8.44 11.88
C ALA A 4 1.17 7.54 12.64
N SER A 5 0.91 6.34 12.13
CA SER A 5 0.04 5.35 12.78
C SER A 5 0.57 4.98 14.18
N LEU A 6 1.87 4.72 14.29
CA LEU A 6 2.51 4.42 15.58
C LEU A 6 2.43 5.60 16.54
N ALA A 7 2.78 6.81 16.09
CA ALA A 7 2.75 8.02 16.91
C ALA A 7 1.34 8.31 17.44
N THR A 8 0.30 8.17 16.61
CA THR A 8 -1.09 8.35 17.05
C THR A 8 -1.51 7.22 18.00
N SER A 9 -1.09 5.98 17.76
CA SER A 9 -1.44 4.83 18.60
C SER A 9 -0.85 4.89 20.02
N ILE A 10 0.27 5.60 20.21
CA ILE A 10 0.88 5.81 21.54
C ILE A 10 0.45 7.12 22.22
N SER A 11 -0.43 7.89 21.57
CA SER A 11 -0.93 9.16 22.08
C SER A 11 -2.24 8.97 22.85
N ASP A 12 -2.67 10.00 23.59
CA ASP A 12 -3.98 10.02 24.27
C ASP A 12 -5.15 10.35 23.32
N ILE A 13 -4.90 10.48 22.01
CA ILE A 13 -5.92 10.80 21.02
C ILE A 13 -6.79 9.55 20.78
N PRO A 14 -8.13 9.65 20.89
CA PRO A 14 -9.01 8.54 20.51
C PRO A 14 -8.83 8.18 19.03
N PHE A 15 -8.27 7.01 18.76
CA PHE A 15 -7.94 6.53 17.42
C PHE A 15 -8.26 5.06 17.28
N ASP A 16 -9.16 4.73 16.35
CA ASP A 16 -9.59 3.35 16.03
C ASP A 16 -8.61 2.68 15.05
N GLY A 17 -7.31 2.79 15.36
CA GLY A 17 -6.23 2.16 14.63
C GLY A 17 -5.69 0.90 15.34
N PRO A 18 -4.43 0.50 15.10
CA PRO A 18 -3.48 1.10 14.17
C PRO A 18 -3.84 0.81 12.70
N ILE A 19 -3.35 1.66 11.81
CA ILE A 19 -3.32 1.37 10.37
C ILE A 19 -1.91 0.99 9.91
N SER A 20 -1.82 0.11 8.93
CA SER A 20 -0.57 -0.19 8.22
C SER A 20 -0.64 0.35 6.80
N THR A 21 0.49 0.29 6.09
CA THR A 21 0.55 0.61 4.67
C THR A 21 1.49 -0.36 3.98
N THR A 22 1.13 -0.77 2.77
CA THR A 22 1.99 -1.58 1.91
C THR A 22 1.96 -1.00 0.50
N GLN A 23 3.15 -0.90 -0.11
CA GLN A 23 3.27 -0.60 -1.53
C GLN A 23 3.39 -1.91 -2.30
N VAL A 24 2.71 -2.02 -3.42
CA VAL A 24 2.72 -3.22 -4.27
C VAL A 24 3.06 -2.77 -5.69
N GLY A 25 4.11 -3.37 -6.24
CA GLY A 25 4.49 -3.26 -7.64
C GLY A 25 4.08 -4.49 -8.44
N LEU A 26 4.13 -4.38 -9.76
CA LEU A 26 3.98 -5.49 -10.68
C LEU A 26 5.15 -5.49 -11.66
N ILE A 27 6.03 -6.47 -11.58
CA ILE A 27 7.23 -6.56 -12.41
C ILE A 27 7.25 -7.95 -13.04
N ASP A 28 7.35 -8.01 -14.36
CA ASP A 28 7.37 -9.27 -15.12
C ASP A 28 6.18 -10.21 -14.79
N GLY A 29 5.01 -9.61 -14.52
CA GLY A 29 3.80 -10.37 -14.16
C GLY A 29 3.77 -10.88 -12.72
N GLU A 30 4.70 -10.46 -11.85
CA GLU A 30 4.74 -10.84 -10.44
C GLU A 30 4.57 -9.65 -9.50
N PHE A 31 3.87 -9.85 -8.39
CA PHE A 31 3.69 -8.80 -7.38
C PHE A 31 4.94 -8.65 -6.52
N VAL A 32 5.38 -7.40 -6.34
CA VAL A 32 6.54 -7.05 -5.52
C VAL A 32 6.11 -6.15 -4.38
N PHE A 33 6.27 -6.63 -3.15
CA PHE A 33 5.91 -5.86 -1.95
C PHE A 33 7.03 -4.92 -1.51
N ASN A 34 6.64 -3.67 -1.23
CA ASN A 34 7.51 -2.56 -0.85
C ASN A 34 8.71 -2.42 -1.81
N PRO A 35 8.46 -2.22 -3.12
CA PRO A 35 9.50 -2.19 -4.13
C PRO A 35 10.52 -1.08 -3.86
N THR A 36 11.78 -1.38 -4.17
CA THR A 36 12.87 -0.40 -4.19
C THR A 36 12.63 0.67 -5.25
N ALA A 37 13.42 1.76 -5.21
CA ALA A 37 13.32 2.83 -6.22
C ALA A 37 13.50 2.29 -7.65
N ALA A 38 14.54 1.48 -7.90
CA ALA A 38 14.79 0.89 -9.20
C ALA A 38 13.67 -0.07 -9.65
N GLN A 39 13.09 -0.83 -8.72
CA GLN A 39 11.95 -1.71 -9.01
C GLN A 39 10.70 -0.92 -9.41
N ARG A 40 10.44 0.24 -8.79
CA ARG A 40 9.30 1.09 -9.16
C ARG A 40 9.42 1.67 -10.57
N GLU A 41 10.63 1.91 -11.07
CA GLU A 41 10.85 2.45 -12.42
C GLU A 41 10.45 1.46 -13.53
N VAL A 42 10.53 0.16 -13.26
CA VAL A 42 10.19 -0.91 -14.20
C VAL A 42 8.87 -1.61 -13.86
N SER A 43 8.08 -1.03 -12.96
CA SER A 43 6.84 -1.62 -12.47
C SER A 43 5.64 -1.16 -13.31
N ASP A 44 4.80 -2.10 -13.71
CA ASP A 44 3.55 -1.84 -14.43
C ASP A 44 2.40 -1.42 -13.50
N LEU A 45 2.59 -1.60 -12.19
CA LEU A 45 1.65 -1.21 -11.14
C LEU A 45 2.37 -0.43 -10.05
N ALA A 46 1.76 0.64 -9.56
CA ALA A 46 2.17 1.35 -8.37
C ALA A 46 0.93 1.47 -7.46
N LEU A 47 0.73 0.48 -6.60
CA LEU A 47 -0.41 0.39 -5.70
C LEU A 47 0.03 0.68 -4.26
N THR A 48 -0.68 1.57 -3.57
CA THR A 48 -0.53 1.80 -2.12
C THR A 48 -1.83 1.47 -1.43
N VAL A 49 -1.77 0.54 -0.48
CA VAL A 49 -2.94 0.13 0.32
C VAL A 49 -2.70 0.49 1.76
N ALA A 50 -3.68 1.14 2.39
CA ALA A 50 -3.73 1.36 3.83
C ALA A 50 -4.91 0.62 4.45
N SER A 51 -4.65 -0.09 5.55
CA SER A 51 -5.63 -0.98 6.16
C SER A 51 -5.46 -1.07 7.67
N THR A 52 -6.54 -1.42 8.36
CA THR A 52 -6.45 -2.03 9.70
C THR A 52 -6.20 -3.54 9.55
N LYS A 53 -6.28 -4.27 10.67
CA LYS A 53 -6.27 -5.74 10.64
C LYS A 53 -7.49 -6.33 9.92
N GLU A 54 -8.62 -5.64 9.91
CA GLU A 54 -9.90 -6.19 9.46
C GLU A 54 -10.36 -5.64 8.12
N LYS A 55 -9.95 -4.41 7.77
CA LYS A 55 -10.52 -3.69 6.62
C LYS A 55 -9.46 -2.90 5.87
N VAL A 56 -9.59 -2.89 4.55
CA VAL A 56 -8.93 -1.90 3.68
C VAL A 56 -9.65 -0.57 3.83
N ILE A 57 -8.89 0.51 4.06
CA ILE A 57 -9.43 1.86 4.30
C ILE A 57 -9.18 2.76 3.11
N MET A 58 -8.01 2.67 2.48
CA MET A 58 -7.63 3.52 1.36
C MET A 58 -6.77 2.74 0.37
N ILE A 59 -7.01 3.03 -0.91
CA ILE A 59 -6.23 2.56 -2.05
C ILE A 59 -5.88 3.78 -2.90
N GLU A 60 -4.61 3.89 -3.27
CA GLU A 60 -4.10 4.84 -4.27
C GLU A 60 -3.31 4.02 -5.30
N ALA A 61 -3.63 4.16 -6.58
CA ALA A 61 -3.03 3.32 -7.62
C ALA A 61 -2.76 4.08 -8.92
N GLY A 62 -1.60 3.81 -9.53
CA GLY A 62 -1.31 4.09 -10.93
C GLY A 62 -0.86 2.81 -11.63
N ALA A 63 -1.30 2.57 -12.87
CA ALA A 63 -1.00 1.35 -13.59
C ALA A 63 -0.92 1.56 -15.10
N ASN A 64 -0.08 0.77 -15.77
CA ASN A 64 0.07 0.74 -17.24
C ASN A 64 -0.98 -0.17 -17.87
N GLU A 65 -2.24 0.27 -17.91
CA GLU A 65 -3.38 -0.51 -18.47
C GLU A 65 -3.48 -1.95 -17.91
N VAL A 66 -3.09 -2.13 -16.65
CA VAL A 66 -3.14 -3.44 -15.98
C VAL A 66 -4.60 -3.91 -15.89
N PRO A 67 -4.89 -5.17 -16.26
CA PRO A 67 -6.24 -5.74 -16.15
C PRO A 67 -6.82 -5.64 -14.74
N GLU A 68 -8.12 -5.36 -14.64
CA GLU A 68 -8.82 -5.18 -13.35
C GLU A 68 -8.71 -6.40 -12.43
N ASP A 69 -8.72 -7.61 -12.97
CA ASP A 69 -8.57 -8.86 -12.21
C ASP A 69 -7.20 -9.02 -11.54
N ARG A 70 -6.22 -8.21 -11.94
CA ARG A 70 -4.89 -8.10 -11.33
C ARG A 70 -4.81 -6.97 -10.31
N MET A 71 -5.81 -6.09 -10.25
CA MET A 71 -5.90 -4.96 -9.31
C MET A 71 -6.62 -5.32 -8.01
N ILE A 72 -7.45 -6.38 -8.03
CA ILE A 72 -8.36 -6.79 -6.94
C ILE A 72 -7.80 -7.93 -6.10
#